data_AF-A0A1T1D5V0-F1
#
_entry.id   AF-A0A1T1D5V0-F1
#
_cell.length_a   1.000
_cell.length_b   1.000
_cell.length_c   1.000
_cell.angle_alpha   90.00
_cell.angle_beta   90.00
_cell.angle_gamma   90.00
#
_symmetry.space_group_name_H-M   'P 1'
#
loop_
_entity.id
_entity.type
_entity.pdbx_description
1 polymer ?
#
loop_
_entity_poly.entity_id
_entity_poly.type
_entity_poly.pdbx_seq_one_letter_code
_entity_poly.pdbx_strand_id
1 'polypeptide(L)'
;LAAWRSGLLLDGRRTRPAQVELEHCNAMGSSLRVVLREGRKRQIRRIAHQLGHPVRRLQRLALGALALGSLASGCWRWLTTDDMDLLLDKTSQ
;
A
#
# COMPACT_ATOMS: atom_id res chain seq x y z
N LEU A 1 0.14 3.27 15.11
CA LEU A 1 0.04 2.30 13.98
C LEU A 1 -0.88 1.10 14.28
N ALA A 2 -0.99 0.61 15.52
CA ALA A 2 -1.78 -0.58 15.88
C ALA A 2 -3.25 -0.55 15.39
N ALA A 3 -3.93 0.59 15.53
CA ALA A 3 -5.30 0.76 15.03
C ALA A 3 -5.40 0.54 13.50
N TRP A 4 -4.44 1.07 12.73
CA TRP A 4 -4.40 0.84 11.28
C TRP A 4 -4.21 -0.65 10.97
N ARG A 5 -3.30 -1.31 11.71
CA ARG A 5 -3.03 -2.74 11.51
C ARG A 5 -4.25 -3.62 11.76
N SER A 6 -5.08 -3.31 12.76
CA SER A 6 -6.30 -4.06 13.07
C SER A 6 -7.53 -3.65 12.24
N GLY A 7 -7.39 -2.63 11.38
CA GLY A 7 -8.46 -2.11 10.55
C GLY A 7 -9.40 -1.13 11.27
N LEU A 8 -9.84 -0.09 10.55
CA LEU A 8 -10.70 0.98 11.04
C LEU A 8 -12.02 1.02 10.28
N LEU A 9 -13.02 1.71 10.83
CA LEU A 9 -14.29 1.94 10.14
C LEU A 9 -14.09 2.93 8.97
N LEU A 10 -14.44 2.51 7.76
CA LEU A 10 -14.42 3.35 6.57
C LEU A 10 -15.68 3.09 5.75
N ASP A 11 -16.49 4.13 5.50
CA ASP A 11 -17.80 4.01 4.81
C ASP A 11 -18.74 3.00 5.47
N GLY A 12 -18.85 3.05 6.81
CA GLY A 12 -19.72 2.17 7.59
C GLY A 12 -19.29 0.70 7.64
N ARG A 13 -18.14 0.34 7.06
CA ARG A 13 -17.58 -1.03 7.11
C ARG A 13 -16.15 -1.02 7.59
N ARG A 14 -15.79 -1.96 8.47
CA ARG A 14 -14.40 -2.10 8.91
C ARG A 14 -13.50 -2.47 7.73
N THR A 15 -12.35 -1.83 7.60
CA THR A 15 -11.31 -2.21 6.64
C THR A 15 -10.71 -3.54 7.04
N ARG A 16 -10.20 -4.30 6.07
CA ARG A 16 -9.39 -5.48 6.36
C ARG A 16 -8.13 -5.06 7.14
N PRO A 17 -7.56 -5.95 7.97
CA PRO A 17 -6.25 -5.73 8.55
C PRO A 17 -5.20 -5.38 7.50
N ALA A 18 -4.26 -4.52 7.88
CA ALA A 18 -3.20 -4.05 7.00
C ALA A 18 -1.85 -4.29 7.66
N GLN A 19 -0.82 -4.65 6.89
CA GLN A 19 0.54 -4.60 7.40
C GLN A 19 1.02 -3.15 7.26
N VAL A 20 1.51 -2.58 8.36
CA VAL A 20 1.94 -1.18 8.42
C VAL A 20 3.24 -1.11 9.17
N GLU A 21 4.31 -0.74 8.50
CA GLU A 21 5.66 -0.68 9.04
C GLU A 21 6.23 0.73 8.87
N LEU A 22 6.97 1.18 9.88
CA LEU A 22 7.70 2.44 9.82
C LEU A 22 9.04 2.15 9.15
N GLU A 23 9.25 2.70 7.95
CA GLU A 23 10.54 2.55 7.25
C GLU A 23 11.55 3.59 7.73
N HIS A 24 11.13 4.84 7.85
CA HIS A 24 11.99 5.91 8.32
C HIS A 24 11.18 7.01 9.01
N CYS A 25 11.80 7.68 9.98
CA CYS A 25 11.21 8.81 10.69
C CYS A 25 12.30 9.85 10.95
N ASN A 26 12.05 11.09 10.55
CA ASN A 26 12.94 12.22 10.77
C ASN A 26 12.13 13.51 11.04
N ALA A 27 12.83 14.64 11.19
CA ALA A 27 12.21 15.93 11.47
C ALA A 27 11.17 16.37 10.42
N MET A 28 11.29 15.91 9.16
CA MET A 28 10.36 16.27 8.09
C MET A 28 9.10 15.40 8.07
N GLY A 29 9.12 14.24 8.73
CA GLY A 29 7.99 13.32 8.83
C GLY A 29 8.40 11.85 8.84
N SER A 30 7.42 10.99 8.58
CA SER A 30 7.57 9.54 8.61
C SER A 30 7.19 8.92 7.26
N SER A 31 7.96 7.92 6.83
CA SER A 31 7.65 7.05 5.71
C SER A 31 7.15 5.71 6.23
N LEU A 32 5.99 5.30 5.72
CA LEU A 32 5.35 4.04 6.09
C LEU A 32 5.26 3.11 4.89
N ARG A 33 5.63 1.85 5.07
CA ARG A 33 5.26 0.77 4.15
C ARG A 33 3.91 0.22 4.57
N VAL A 34 2.96 0.22 3.63
CA VAL A 34 1.59 -0.24 3.88
C VAL A 34 1.22 -1.31 2.85
N VAL A 35 0.88 -2.51 3.31
CA VAL A 35 0.38 -3.60 2.46
C VAL A 35 -1.11 -3.79 2.75
N LEU A 36 -1.93 -3.68 1.70
CA LEU A 36 -3.38 -3.84 1.76
C LEU A 36 -3.81 -5.05 0.93
N ARG A 37 -4.85 -5.75 1.42
CA ARG A 37 -5.54 -6.85 0.70
C ARG A 37 -6.94 -6.44 0.21
N GLU A 38 -7.16 -5.14 0.07
CA GLU A 38 -8.36 -4.52 -0.51
C GLU A 38 -7.98 -3.15 -1.10
N GLY A 39 -8.88 -2.58 -1.91
CA GLY A 39 -8.61 -1.34 -2.66
C GLY A 39 -9.76 -0.33 -2.62
N ARG A 40 -10.22 0.08 -1.42
CA ARG A 40 -11.31 1.06 -1.34
C ARG A 40 -10.85 2.46 -1.77
N LYS A 41 -11.78 3.28 -2.27
CA LYS A 41 -11.50 4.63 -2.80
C LYS A 41 -10.72 5.47 -1.77
N ARG A 42 -9.48 5.80 -2.13
CA ARG A 42 -8.54 6.63 -1.32
C ARG A 42 -8.28 6.08 0.10
N GLN A 43 -8.43 4.77 0.32
CA GLN A 43 -8.35 4.15 1.65
C GLN A 43 -7.14 4.59 2.48
N ILE A 44 -5.92 4.50 1.94
CA ILE A 44 -4.69 4.90 2.66
C ILE A 44 -4.77 6.33 3.14
N ARG A 45 -5.14 7.27 2.25
CA ARG A 45 -5.20 8.70 2.58
C ARG A 45 -6.28 8.99 3.62
N ARG A 46 -7.43 8.31 3.53
CA ARG A 46 -8.57 8.53 4.43
C ARG A 46 -8.31 7.98 5.83
N ILE A 47 -7.78 6.77 5.93
CA ILE A 47 -7.40 6.17 7.22
C ILE A 47 -6.29 6.97 7.88
N ALA A 48 -5.24 7.34 7.14
CA ALA A 48 -4.16 8.14 7.67
C ALA A 48 -4.64 9.52 8.17
N HIS A 49 -5.55 10.17 7.44
CA HIS A 49 -6.17 11.43 7.86
C HIS A 49 -7.01 11.26 9.14
N GLN A 50 -7.82 10.20 9.24
CA GLN A 50 -8.60 9.88 10.44
C GLN A 50 -7.71 9.64 11.67
N LEU A 51 -6.50 9.10 11.46
CA LEU A 51 -5.49 8.90 12.50
C LEU A 51 -4.65 10.16 12.81
N GLY A 52 -4.94 11.31 12.21
CA GLY A 52 -4.20 12.55 12.43
C GLY A 52 -2.88 12.68 11.66
N HIS A 53 -2.65 11.82 10.67
CA HIS A 53 -1.41 11.77 9.89
C HIS A 53 -1.69 11.93 8.38
N PRO A 54 -1.98 13.15 7.89
CA PRO A 54 -2.30 13.37 6.49
C PRO A 54 -1.13 13.00 5.55
N VAL A 55 -1.43 12.22 4.51
CA VAL A 55 -0.42 11.69 3.57
C VAL A 55 0.02 12.76 2.57
N ARG A 56 1.31 13.12 2.62
CA ARG A 56 1.94 14.05 1.67
C ARG A 56 2.28 13.38 0.34
N ARG A 57 2.97 12.24 0.36
CA ARG A 57 3.34 11.44 -0.82
C ARG A 57 2.80 10.02 -0.68
N LEU A 58 2.26 9.48 -1.76
CA LEU A 58 1.80 8.09 -1.84
C LEU A 58 2.26 7.50 -3.17
N GLN A 59 2.99 6.41 -3.11
CA GLN A 59 3.48 5.69 -4.27
C GLN A 59 3.23 4.20 -4.04
N ARG A 60 2.73 3.53 -5.07
CA ARG A 60 2.57 2.07 -5.06
C ARG A 60 3.87 1.45 -5.54
N LEU A 61 4.51 0.66 -4.68
CA LEU A 61 5.80 0.03 -4.96
C LEU A 61 5.66 -1.39 -5.51
N ALA A 62 4.51 -2.04 -5.31
CA ALA A 62 4.25 -3.40 -5.78
C ALA A 62 2.75 -3.68 -5.96
N LEU A 63 2.43 -4.72 -6.72
CA LEU A 63 1.13 -5.35 -6.89
C LEU A 63 1.31 -6.86 -6.69
N GLY A 64 0.84 -7.40 -5.57
CA GLY A 64 1.18 -8.77 -5.20
C GLY A 64 2.70 -8.94 -5.09
N ALA A 65 3.25 -9.97 -5.73
CA ALA A 65 4.69 -10.19 -5.80
C ALA A 65 5.39 -9.34 -6.88
N LEU A 66 4.65 -8.71 -7.79
CA LEU A 66 5.22 -7.87 -8.85
C LEU A 66 5.64 -6.49 -8.30
N ALA A 67 6.94 -6.23 -8.25
CA ALA A 67 7.51 -4.95 -7.82
C ALA A 67 7.61 -3.93 -8.96
N LEU A 68 7.56 -2.64 -8.63
CA LEU A 68 7.78 -1.53 -9.58
C LEU A 68 9.21 -1.52 -10.14
N GLY A 69 10.19 -1.94 -9.32
CA GLY A 69 11.60 -2.01 -9.70
C GLY A 69 12.16 -0.66 -10.13
N SER A 70 12.89 -0.65 -11.25
CA SER A 70 13.56 0.52 -11.83
C SER A 70 12.71 1.29 -12.86
N LEU A 71 11.41 1.01 -12.98
CA LEU A 71 10.54 1.69 -13.95
C LEU A 71 10.43 3.18 -13.65
N ALA A 72 10.81 4.02 -14.61
CA ALA A 72 10.76 5.47 -14.48
C ALA A 72 9.31 5.99 -14.43
N SER A 73 9.12 7.16 -13.79
CA SER A 73 7.83 7.82 -13.70
C SER A 73 7.27 8.15 -15.08
N GLY A 74 6.02 7.77 -15.34
CA GLY A 74 5.34 8.00 -16.63
C GLY A 74 5.66 6.95 -17.69
N CYS A 75 6.64 6.07 -17.46
CA CYS A 75 6.97 4.98 -18.36
C CYS A 75 6.10 3.75 -18.07
N TRP A 76 6.02 2.87 -19.07
CA TRP A 76 5.40 1.56 -18.99
C TRP A 76 6.30 0.53 -19.68
N ARG A 77 6.07 -0.75 -19.38
CA ARG A 77 6.73 -1.88 -20.05
C ARG A 77 5.74 -3.02 -20.23
N TRP A 78 6.01 -3.90 -21.19
CA TRP A 78 5.29 -5.16 -21.30
C TRP A 78 5.64 -6.08 -20.13
N LEU A 79 4.65 -6.87 -19.70
CA LEU A 79 4.86 -7.94 -18.72
C LEU A 79 5.54 -9.13 -19.42
N THR A 80 6.52 -9.72 -18.76
CA THR A 80 7.13 -10.98 -19.19
C THR A 80 6.30 -12.18 -18.69
N THR A 81 6.62 -13.38 -19.14
CA THR A 81 6.02 -14.61 -18.59
C THR A 81 6.23 -14.70 -17.08
N ASP A 82 7.44 -14.40 -16.59
CA ASP A 82 7.74 -14.40 -15.16
C ASP A 82 6.88 -13.39 -14.38
N ASP A 83 6.63 -12.19 -14.92
CA ASP A 83 5.74 -11.22 -14.28
C ASP A 83 4.30 -11.73 -14.20
N MET A 84 3.85 -12.43 -15.25
CA MET A 84 2.52 -13.03 -15.30
C MET A 84 2.39 -14.12 -14.24
N ASP A 85 3.42 -14.95 -14.06
CA ASP A 85 3.45 -15.96 -13.00
C ASP A 85 3.38 -15.31 -11.62
N LEU A 86 4.11 -14.22 -11.37
CA LEU A 86 4.04 -13.47 -10.11
C LEU A 86 2.66 -12.85 -9.82
N LEU A 87 1.89 -12.50 -10.85
CA LEU A 87 0.55 -11.93 -10.71
C LEU A 87 -0.53 -13.01 -10.55
N LEU A 88 -0.35 -14.15 -11.22
CA LEU A 88 -1.32 -15.25 -11.24
C LEU A 88 -1.11 -16.26 -10.12
N ASP A 89 0.08 -16.32 -9.54
CA ASP A 89 0.36 -17.19 -8.40
C ASP A 89 -0.48 -16.76 -7.20
N LYS A 90 -1.44 -17.62 -6.85
CA LYS A 90 -2.39 -17.39 -5.75
C LYS A 90 -1.79 -17.70 -4.38
N THR A 91 -0.54 -18.17 -4.31
CA THR A 91 0.05 -18.74 -3.10
C THR A 91 0.42 -17.69 -2.04
N SER A 92 0.44 -16.40 -2.37
CA SER A 92 0.83 -15.31 -1.44
C SER A 92 -0.26 -14.27 -1.09
N GLN A 93 -1.55 -14.54 -1.36
CA GLN A 93 -2.65 -13.58 -1.11
C GLN A 93 -3.35 -13.69 0.25
#